data_AF-A0A351CJG3-F1
#
_entry.id   AF-A0A351CJG3-F1
#
_cell.length_a   1.000
_cell.length_b   1.000
_cell.length_c   1.000
_cell.angle_alpha   90.00
_cell.angle_beta   90.00
_cell.angle_gamma   90.00
#
_symmetry.space_group_name_H-M   'P 1'
#
loop_
_entity.id
_entity.type
_entity.pdbx_description
1 polymer ?
#
loop_
_entity_poly.entity_id
_entity_poly.type
_entity_poly.pdbx_seq_one_letter_code
_entity_poly.pdbx_strand_id
1 'polypeptide(L)'
;RTGDEIHTSMLAGPMRRKENIKKEAWYSAYENNNVAIGLQSGFYKRAQIGKGMWAQPDQMREMLDTKKAHLEAGANCAWVPSPTAATLHATHYHYFDVFQRQQQIINDINIDRDSLLDIPLLKDTTKLSNEQIITEIENNAHSILGYVVRWIDQGIGCSKVQNIDHIGLMEDRATLRISSQHMANWLHHKVCSDQQVIAAFEKMARVVDEQNKSDENYKKMAPDYNGYAYLASLALVFEGKQQPNGYTIGILKKFRQKALAI
;
A
#
# COMPACT_ATOMS: atom_id res chain seq x y z
N ARG A 1 5.90 -5.63 -1.38
CA ARG A 1 6.04 -6.23 -2.72
C ARG A 1 5.48 -5.34 -3.83
N THR A 2 4.21 -4.93 -3.82
CA THR A 2 3.62 -4.14 -4.92
C THR A 2 4.38 -2.88 -5.32
N GLY A 3 4.88 -2.08 -4.36
CA GLY A 3 5.69 -0.90 -4.70
C GLY A 3 7.03 -1.23 -5.38
N ASP A 4 7.56 -2.43 -5.13
CA ASP A 4 8.76 -2.94 -5.78
C ASP A 4 8.48 -3.42 -7.21
N GLU A 5 7.30 -4.01 -7.43
CA GLU A 5 6.82 -4.39 -8.76
C GLU A 5 6.70 -3.15 -9.67
N ILE A 6 6.06 -2.10 -9.16
CA ILE A 6 5.90 -0.83 -9.90
C ILE A 6 7.27 -0.23 -10.25
N HIS A 7 8.21 -0.23 -9.31
CA HIS A 7 9.53 0.37 -9.53
C HIS A 7 10.42 -0.45 -10.47
N THR A 8 10.47 -1.77 -10.28
CA THR A 8 11.24 -2.68 -11.13
C THR A 8 10.81 -2.56 -12.60
N SER A 9 9.50 -2.48 -12.81
CA SER A 9 8.89 -2.39 -14.13
C SER A 9 8.54 -0.95 -14.55
N MET A 10 9.15 0.05 -13.90
CA MET A 10 8.85 1.48 -14.08
C MET A 10 8.89 1.93 -15.55
N LEU A 11 9.84 1.39 -16.32
CA LEU A 11 10.05 1.75 -17.73
C LEU A 11 9.21 0.92 -18.71
N ALA A 12 8.56 -0.16 -18.25
CA ALA A 12 7.85 -1.09 -19.12
C ALA A 12 6.53 -0.53 -19.67
N GLY A 13 5.89 0.36 -18.91
CA GLY A 13 4.64 1.00 -19.32
C GLY A 13 3.86 1.56 -18.12
N PRO A 14 2.72 2.23 -18.38
CA PRO A 14 1.83 2.69 -17.33
C PRO A 14 1.23 1.49 -16.60
N MET A 15 1.31 1.51 -15.27
CA MET A 15 0.70 0.51 -14.40
C MET A 15 -0.81 0.65 -14.40
N ARG A 16 -1.52 -0.44 -14.13
CA ARG A 16 -2.95 -0.39 -13.82
C ARG A 16 -3.22 0.52 -12.61
N ARG A 17 -4.47 0.96 -12.46
CA ARG A 17 -4.95 1.63 -11.24
C ARG A 17 -4.59 0.81 -10.00
N LYS A 18 -4.21 1.46 -8.91
CA LYS A 18 -3.61 0.86 -7.71
C LYS A 18 -4.39 -0.35 -7.18
N GLU A 19 -5.71 -0.22 -7.12
CA GLU A 19 -6.64 -1.28 -6.66
C GLU A 19 -6.64 -2.54 -7.54
N ASN A 20 -6.27 -2.42 -8.82
CA ASN A 20 -6.31 -3.52 -9.78
C ASN A 20 -4.96 -4.22 -9.95
N ILE A 21 -3.86 -3.60 -9.49
CA ILE A 21 -2.52 -4.19 -9.58
C ILE A 21 -2.45 -5.57 -8.89
N LYS A 22 -3.09 -5.70 -7.72
CA LYS A 22 -3.11 -6.97 -6.96
C LYS A 22 -4.11 -7.99 -7.48
N LYS A 23 -4.93 -7.64 -8.47
CA LYS A 23 -5.91 -8.54 -9.11
C LYS A 23 -5.30 -9.29 -10.31
N GLU A 24 -4.07 -8.94 -10.70
CA GLU A 24 -3.36 -9.59 -11.80
C GLU A 24 -2.66 -10.89 -11.34
N ALA A 25 -2.33 -11.74 -12.32
CA ALA A 25 -1.80 -13.09 -12.09
C ALA A 25 -0.55 -13.13 -11.20
N TRP A 26 0.37 -12.17 -11.38
CA TRP A 26 1.61 -12.09 -10.60
C TRP A 26 1.40 -12.09 -9.09
N TYR A 27 0.31 -11.47 -8.60
CA TYR A 27 0.08 -11.36 -7.16
C TYR A 27 -0.36 -12.70 -6.58
N SER A 28 -1.26 -13.40 -7.27
CA SER A 28 -1.67 -14.76 -6.90
C SER A 28 -0.49 -15.73 -6.96
N ALA A 29 0.29 -15.68 -8.04
CA ALA A 29 1.51 -16.48 -8.19
C ALA A 29 2.50 -16.18 -7.05
N TYR A 30 2.71 -14.91 -6.69
CA TYR A 30 3.57 -14.49 -5.58
C TYR A 30 3.09 -15.07 -4.23
N GLU A 31 1.79 -14.96 -3.92
CA GLU A 31 1.20 -15.44 -2.67
C GLU A 31 1.22 -16.97 -2.56
N ASN A 32 0.99 -17.69 -3.67
CA ASN A 32 0.99 -19.15 -3.72
C ASN A 32 2.42 -19.70 -3.67
N ASN A 33 3.34 -19.10 -4.43
CA ASN A 33 4.75 -19.48 -4.43
C ASN A 33 5.37 -19.35 -3.03
N ASN A 34 5.01 -18.32 -2.24
CA ASN A 34 5.49 -18.19 -0.86
C ASN A 34 5.10 -19.42 0.00
N VAL A 35 3.85 -19.85 -0.06
CA VAL A 35 3.36 -21.00 0.72
C VAL A 35 3.99 -22.30 0.23
N ALA A 36 3.95 -22.52 -1.08
CA ALA A 36 4.49 -23.74 -1.70
C ALA A 36 5.98 -23.92 -1.39
N ILE A 37 6.81 -22.89 -1.58
CA ILE A 37 8.25 -22.95 -1.30
C ILE A 37 8.52 -23.14 0.19
N GLY A 38 7.76 -22.47 1.07
CA GLY A 38 7.89 -22.67 2.52
C GLY A 38 7.64 -24.13 2.91
N LEU A 39 6.58 -24.74 2.37
CA LEU A 39 6.25 -26.15 2.63
C LEU A 39 7.29 -27.11 2.04
N GLN A 40 7.75 -26.89 0.80
CA GLN A 40 8.84 -27.67 0.18
C GLN A 40 10.13 -27.59 0.99
N SER A 41 10.39 -26.45 1.63
CA SER A 41 11.58 -26.22 2.47
C SER A 41 11.44 -26.80 3.89
N GLY A 42 10.36 -27.53 4.19
CA GLY A 42 10.17 -28.21 5.46
C GLY A 42 9.63 -27.32 6.58
N PHE A 43 8.94 -26.21 6.28
CA PHE A 43 8.39 -25.32 7.31
C PHE A 43 7.20 -25.93 8.06
N TYR A 44 6.59 -26.98 7.53
CA TYR A 44 5.45 -27.66 8.15
C TYR A 44 5.72 -27.99 9.62
N LYS A 45 4.92 -27.40 10.53
CA LYS A 45 5.04 -27.50 12.00
C LYS A 45 6.41 -27.11 12.59
N ARG A 46 7.29 -26.48 11.81
CA ARG A 46 8.65 -26.07 12.22
C ARG A 46 8.87 -24.57 12.11
N ALA A 47 8.12 -23.89 11.26
CA ALA A 47 8.20 -22.45 11.06
C ALA A 47 6.84 -21.86 10.65
N GLN A 48 6.75 -20.54 10.70
CA GLN A 48 5.59 -19.81 10.22
C GLN A 48 5.66 -19.58 8.71
N ILE A 49 4.52 -19.72 8.04
CA ILE A 49 4.25 -19.25 6.69
C ILE A 49 3.20 -18.16 6.83
N GLY A 50 3.61 -16.91 6.62
CA GLY A 50 2.84 -15.71 6.95
C GLY A 50 2.16 -15.07 5.75
N LYS A 51 0.98 -14.47 5.97
CA LYS A 51 0.30 -13.57 5.00
C LYS A 51 0.01 -12.18 5.57
N GLY A 52 -0.40 -11.27 4.68
CA GLY A 52 -0.42 -9.83 4.90
C GLY A 52 -1.36 -9.29 5.98
N MET A 53 -1.18 -7.99 6.24
CA MET A 53 -1.92 -7.16 7.20
C MET A 53 -3.39 -6.98 6.82
N TRP A 54 -4.26 -6.93 7.83
CA TRP A 54 -5.59 -6.32 7.69
C TRP A 54 -5.50 -4.82 7.90
N ALA A 55 -5.65 -4.03 6.84
CA ALA A 55 -5.37 -2.59 6.86
C ALA A 55 -6.58 -1.69 7.14
N GLN A 56 -7.78 -2.25 7.38
CA GLN A 56 -9.00 -1.49 7.70
C GLN A 56 -9.38 -1.70 9.18
N PRO A 57 -8.65 -1.10 10.15
CA PRO A 57 -8.74 -1.45 11.58
C PRO A 57 -10.13 -1.35 12.21
N ASP A 58 -11.06 -0.60 11.62
CA ASP A 58 -12.43 -0.45 12.12
C ASP A 58 -13.44 -1.40 11.43
N GLN A 59 -13.05 -2.06 10.33
CA GLN A 59 -13.92 -2.96 9.53
C GLN A 59 -13.84 -4.42 10.03
N MET A 60 -14.13 -4.65 11.32
CA MET A 60 -13.92 -5.97 11.95
C MET A 60 -14.87 -7.06 11.48
N ARG A 61 -16.11 -6.71 11.07
CA ARG A 61 -17.05 -7.68 10.47
C ARG A 61 -16.47 -8.24 9.17
N GLU A 62 -16.04 -7.35 8.28
CA GLU A 62 -15.44 -7.73 7.00
C GLU A 62 -14.16 -8.56 7.21
N MET A 63 -13.35 -8.21 8.22
CA MET A 63 -12.18 -9.02 8.58
C MET A 63 -12.57 -10.46 8.94
N LEU A 64 -13.61 -10.65 9.76
CA LEU A 64 -14.10 -11.98 10.11
C LEU A 64 -14.64 -12.74 8.89
N ASP A 65 -15.34 -12.06 8.00
CA ASP A 65 -15.95 -12.70 6.84
C ASP A 65 -14.90 -13.15 5.81
N THR A 66 -13.81 -12.39 5.67
CA THR A 66 -12.88 -12.53 4.53
C THR A 66 -11.49 -13.04 4.90
N LYS A 67 -10.95 -12.71 6.09
CA LYS A 67 -9.53 -12.97 6.41
C LYS A 67 -9.22 -14.45 6.63
N LYS A 68 -10.23 -15.31 6.79
CA LYS A 68 -10.07 -16.78 6.80
C LYS A 68 -9.41 -17.31 5.51
N ALA A 69 -9.54 -16.58 4.41
CA ALA A 69 -8.90 -16.91 3.13
C ALA A 69 -7.38 -17.05 3.25
N HIS A 70 -6.73 -16.37 4.21
CA HIS A 70 -5.30 -16.54 4.45
C HIS A 70 -4.96 -17.94 4.96
N LEU A 71 -5.79 -18.52 5.83
CA LEU A 71 -5.62 -19.87 6.37
C LEU A 71 -5.97 -20.91 5.30
N GLU A 72 -7.05 -20.66 4.54
CA GLU A 72 -7.45 -21.49 3.40
C GLU A 72 -6.34 -21.57 2.33
N ALA A 73 -5.54 -20.51 2.20
CA ALA A 73 -4.34 -20.48 1.36
C ALA A 73 -3.11 -21.16 2.00
N GLY A 74 -3.20 -21.74 3.20
CA GLY A 74 -2.13 -22.48 3.87
C GLY A 74 -1.22 -21.65 4.78
N ALA A 75 -1.54 -20.39 5.05
CA ALA A 75 -0.76 -19.55 5.97
C ALA A 75 -1.15 -19.82 7.42
N ASN A 76 -0.18 -20.27 8.24
CA ASN A 76 -0.39 -20.54 9.67
C ASN A 76 -0.18 -19.29 10.56
N CYS A 77 0.05 -18.14 9.93
CA CYS A 77 0.08 -16.84 10.60
C CYS A 77 -0.38 -15.75 9.59
N ALA A 78 -1.10 -14.74 10.08
CA ALA A 78 -1.43 -13.55 9.30
C ALA A 78 -1.47 -12.31 10.19
N TRP A 79 -1.06 -11.17 9.64
CA TRP A 79 -0.94 -9.94 10.42
C TRP A 79 -2.28 -9.24 10.65
N VAL A 80 -2.46 -8.69 11.85
CA VAL A 80 -3.63 -7.94 12.31
C VAL A 80 -3.19 -6.63 12.99
N PRO A 81 -4.01 -5.56 12.93
CA PRO A 81 -3.56 -4.22 13.31
C PRO A 81 -3.73 -3.88 14.80
N SER A 82 -4.43 -4.72 15.58
CA SER A 82 -4.76 -4.41 16.97
C SER A 82 -4.97 -5.68 17.82
N PRO A 83 -4.88 -5.58 19.16
CA PRO A 83 -5.25 -6.67 20.06
C PRO A 83 -6.68 -7.18 19.84
N THR A 84 -7.65 -6.29 19.60
CA THR A 84 -9.03 -6.67 19.27
C THR A 84 -9.10 -7.50 18.00
N ALA A 85 -8.41 -7.06 16.93
CA ALA A 85 -8.35 -7.79 15.68
C ALA A 85 -7.67 -9.16 15.85
N ALA A 86 -6.68 -9.28 16.75
CA ALA A 86 -6.07 -10.56 17.09
C ALA A 86 -7.06 -11.52 17.76
N THR A 87 -7.80 -11.05 18.77
CA THR A 87 -8.84 -11.85 19.44
C THR A 87 -9.89 -12.36 18.45
N LEU A 88 -10.35 -11.48 17.54
CA LEU A 88 -11.33 -11.85 16.53
C LEU A 88 -10.75 -12.83 15.50
N HIS A 89 -9.57 -12.55 14.96
CA HIS A 89 -8.96 -13.41 13.94
C HIS A 89 -8.58 -14.79 14.48
N ALA A 90 -8.28 -14.92 15.78
CA ALA A 90 -8.03 -16.20 16.42
C ALA A 90 -9.19 -17.19 16.25
N THR A 91 -10.43 -16.69 16.15
CA THR A 91 -11.60 -17.56 15.89
C THR A 91 -11.47 -18.33 14.57
N HIS A 92 -10.85 -17.75 13.53
CA HIS A 92 -10.62 -18.46 12.27
C HIS A 92 -9.76 -19.70 12.46
N TYR A 93 -8.76 -19.65 13.35
CA TYR A 93 -7.87 -20.78 13.63
C TYR A 93 -8.57 -21.86 14.47
N HIS A 94 -9.66 -21.54 15.19
CA HIS A 94 -10.50 -22.54 15.84
C HIS A 94 -11.44 -23.24 14.84
N TYR A 95 -11.92 -22.51 13.83
CA TYR A 95 -12.83 -23.06 12.81
C TYR A 95 -12.10 -23.77 11.65
N PHE A 96 -10.81 -23.55 11.48
CA PHE A 96 -10.05 -24.04 10.32
C PHE A 96 -8.72 -24.67 10.73
N ASP A 97 -8.54 -25.96 10.41
CA ASP A 97 -7.25 -26.65 10.59
C ASP A 97 -6.28 -26.31 9.44
N VAL A 98 -5.46 -25.29 9.68
CA VAL A 98 -4.42 -24.88 8.73
C VAL A 98 -3.36 -25.94 8.48
N PHE A 99 -3.08 -26.83 9.44
CA PHE A 99 -2.09 -27.88 9.25
C PHE A 99 -2.62 -29.01 8.37
N GLN A 100 -3.91 -29.32 8.47
CA GLN A 100 -4.58 -30.21 7.52
C GLN A 100 -4.53 -29.61 6.10
N ARG A 101 -4.80 -28.30 5.97
CA ARG A 101 -4.69 -27.61 4.68
C ARG A 101 -3.27 -27.64 4.11
N GLN A 102 -2.25 -27.41 4.93
CA GLN A 102 -0.85 -27.49 4.51
C GLN A 102 -0.48 -28.91 4.02
N GLN A 103 -0.97 -29.98 4.65
CA GLN A 103 -0.75 -31.35 4.17
C GLN A 103 -1.36 -31.58 2.78
N GLN A 104 -2.57 -31.06 2.54
CA GLN A 104 -3.18 -31.13 1.20
C GLN A 104 -2.32 -30.43 0.16
N ILE A 105 -1.81 -29.24 0.48
CA ILE A 105 -0.93 -28.48 -0.42
C ILE A 105 0.37 -29.25 -0.68
N ILE A 106 0.99 -29.84 0.36
CA ILE A 106 2.23 -30.64 0.21
C ILE A 106 2.05 -31.78 -0.79
N ASN A 107 0.88 -32.42 -0.83
CA ASN A 107 0.60 -33.54 -1.72
C ASN A 107 0.33 -33.12 -3.18
N ASP A 108 0.04 -31.85 -3.42
CA ASP A 108 -0.31 -31.32 -4.74
C ASP A 108 0.30 -29.91 -4.93
N ILE A 109 1.62 -29.84 -4.82
CA ILE A 109 2.34 -28.57 -5.01
C ILE A 109 2.42 -28.28 -6.50
N ASN A 110 1.65 -27.28 -6.93
CA ASN A 110 1.78 -26.65 -8.24
C ASN A 110 2.24 -25.20 -8.08
N ILE A 111 3.31 -24.82 -8.77
CA ILE A 111 3.89 -23.48 -8.73
C ILE A 111 3.94 -22.94 -10.16
N ASP A 112 3.11 -21.93 -10.43
CA ASP A 112 3.22 -21.12 -11.62
C ASP A 112 4.23 -19.98 -11.39
N ARG A 113 5.46 -20.20 -11.83
CA ARG A 113 6.54 -19.20 -11.74
C ARG A 113 6.49 -18.20 -12.89
N ASP A 114 5.94 -18.58 -14.04
CA ASP A 114 5.92 -17.71 -15.22
C ASP A 114 4.97 -16.53 -14.98
N SER A 115 3.83 -16.78 -14.34
CA SER A 115 2.91 -15.70 -13.90
C SER A 115 3.56 -14.67 -12.98
N LEU A 116 4.68 -14.97 -12.29
CA LEU A 116 5.41 -13.96 -11.50
C LEU A 116 5.99 -12.84 -12.36
N LEU A 117 6.21 -13.11 -13.65
CA LEU A 117 6.76 -12.18 -14.63
C LEU A 117 5.68 -11.41 -15.39
N ASP A 118 4.40 -11.65 -15.09
CA ASP A 118 3.28 -10.93 -15.68
C ASP A 118 3.16 -9.51 -15.10
N ILE A 119 3.86 -8.57 -15.75
CA ILE A 119 3.88 -7.16 -15.34
C ILE A 119 2.45 -6.58 -15.41
N PRO A 120 1.93 -5.95 -14.34
CA PRO A 120 0.56 -5.45 -14.24
C PRO A 120 0.34 -4.13 -15.00
N LEU A 121 0.64 -4.13 -16.30
CA LEU A 121 0.51 -2.98 -17.18
C LEU A 121 -0.96 -2.69 -17.52
N LEU A 122 -1.25 -1.40 -17.67
CA LEU A 122 -2.45 -0.90 -18.31
C LEU A 122 -2.31 -1.14 -19.81
N LYS A 123 -3.14 -2.04 -20.36
CA LYS A 123 -3.06 -2.45 -21.77
C LYS A 123 -3.38 -1.31 -22.75
N ASP A 124 -4.23 -0.37 -22.34
CA ASP A 124 -4.70 0.73 -23.18
C ASP A 124 -5.06 1.93 -22.32
N THR A 125 -4.29 3.02 -22.47
CA THR A 125 -4.49 4.28 -21.75
C THR A 125 -5.70 5.06 -22.22
N THR A 126 -6.16 4.86 -23.46
CA THR A 126 -7.33 5.57 -24.02
C THR A 126 -8.65 5.16 -23.35
N LYS A 127 -8.64 4.04 -22.63
CA LYS A 127 -9.78 3.55 -21.83
C LYS A 127 -9.96 4.28 -20.51
N LEU A 128 -8.99 5.10 -20.09
CA LEU A 128 -9.13 5.92 -18.91
C LEU A 128 -9.78 7.25 -19.27
N SER A 129 -10.92 7.55 -18.65
CA SER A 129 -11.46 8.90 -18.70
C SER A 129 -10.61 9.86 -17.88
N ASN A 130 -10.65 11.15 -18.20
CA ASN A 130 -9.99 12.18 -17.39
C ASN A 130 -10.45 12.11 -15.92
N GLU A 131 -11.74 11.84 -15.67
CA GLU A 131 -12.28 11.68 -14.32
C GLU A 131 -11.65 10.50 -13.57
N GLN A 132 -11.44 9.36 -14.24
CA GLN A 132 -10.76 8.20 -13.65
C GLN A 132 -9.30 8.51 -13.34
N ILE A 133 -8.62 9.28 -14.20
CA ILE A 133 -7.24 9.71 -13.97
C ILE A 133 -7.16 10.62 -12.75
N ILE A 134 -8.01 11.66 -12.70
CA ILE A 134 -8.06 12.62 -11.60
C ILE A 134 -8.40 11.93 -10.29
N THR A 135 -9.42 11.06 -10.26
CA THR A 135 -9.79 10.29 -9.06
C THR A 135 -8.63 9.43 -8.57
N GLU A 136 -7.91 8.75 -9.46
CA GLU A 136 -6.77 7.92 -9.07
C GLU A 136 -5.63 8.75 -8.47
N ILE A 137 -5.26 9.88 -9.09
CA ILE A 137 -4.19 10.73 -8.56
C ILE A 137 -4.59 11.44 -7.27
N GLU A 138 -5.86 11.84 -7.11
CA GLU A 138 -6.38 12.42 -5.87
C GLU A 138 -6.37 11.39 -4.73
N ASN A 139 -6.80 10.15 -4.99
CA ASN A 139 -6.73 9.06 -4.01
C ASN A 139 -5.30 8.76 -3.55
N ASN A 140 -4.34 8.78 -4.47
CA ASN A 140 -2.94 8.57 -4.13
C ASN A 140 -2.35 9.79 -3.40
N ALA A 141 -2.64 11.02 -3.84
CA ALA A 141 -2.19 12.24 -3.16
C ALA A 141 -2.73 12.33 -1.73
N HIS A 142 -4.01 12.00 -1.52
CA HIS A 142 -4.63 11.94 -0.19
C HIS A 142 -3.91 10.97 0.74
N SER A 143 -3.72 9.72 0.29
CA SER A 143 -3.01 8.67 1.05
C SER A 143 -1.57 9.09 1.40
N ILE A 144 -0.85 9.69 0.45
CA ILE A 144 0.51 10.21 0.67
C ILE A 144 0.48 11.32 1.73
N LEU A 145 -0.34 12.36 1.55
CA LEU A 145 -0.39 13.53 2.43
C LEU A 145 -0.80 13.14 3.86
N GLY A 146 -1.86 12.35 4.01
CA GLY A 146 -2.38 11.94 5.32
C GLY A 146 -1.38 11.14 6.15
N TYR A 147 -0.51 10.35 5.50
CA TYR A 147 0.59 9.66 6.17
C TYR A 147 1.79 10.59 6.42
N VAL A 148 2.25 11.31 5.39
CA VAL A 148 3.50 12.07 5.41
C VAL A 148 3.43 13.24 6.38
N VAL A 149 2.30 13.93 6.50
CA VAL A 149 2.18 15.08 7.43
C VAL A 149 2.46 14.68 8.87
N ARG A 150 1.89 13.54 9.32
CA ARG A 150 2.13 13.02 10.68
C ARG A 150 3.53 12.45 10.84
N TRP A 151 4.10 11.90 9.76
CA TRP A 151 5.48 11.41 9.78
C TRP A 151 6.50 12.54 9.92
N ILE A 152 6.36 13.60 9.12
CA ILE A 152 7.31 14.70 9.03
C ILE A 152 7.16 15.66 10.21
N ASP A 153 5.95 16.01 10.60
CA ASP A 153 5.75 17.05 11.62
C ASP A 153 5.73 16.44 13.03
N GLN A 154 5.17 15.25 13.19
CA GLN A 154 4.97 14.62 14.51
C GLN A 154 5.87 13.40 14.76
N GLY A 155 6.55 12.86 13.73
CA GLY A 155 7.39 11.66 13.88
C GLY A 155 6.60 10.35 14.03
N ILE A 156 5.34 10.33 13.57
CA ILE A 156 4.45 9.18 13.69
C ILE A 156 4.62 8.25 12.48
N GLY A 157 5.13 7.04 12.74
CA GLY A 157 5.49 6.06 11.69
C GLY A 157 4.35 5.22 11.12
N CYS A 158 3.17 5.25 11.75
CA CYS A 158 1.98 4.50 11.35
C CYS A 158 0.74 5.29 11.73
N SER A 159 -0.17 5.51 10.77
CA SER A 159 -1.34 6.38 10.95
C SER A 159 -2.60 5.67 10.48
N LYS A 160 -3.72 5.87 11.19
CA LYS A 160 -5.04 5.61 10.61
C LYS A 160 -5.46 6.86 9.83
N VAL A 161 -5.54 6.74 8.51
CA VAL A 161 -5.87 7.83 7.57
C VAL A 161 -7.19 7.50 6.91
N GLN A 162 -8.17 8.41 6.97
CA GLN A 162 -9.47 8.20 6.33
C GLN A 162 -9.37 8.40 4.83
N ASN A 163 -9.70 7.40 4.01
CA ASN A 163 -9.80 7.58 2.56
C ASN A 163 -10.94 8.54 2.18
N ILE A 164 -11.14 8.75 0.88
CA ILE A 164 -12.21 9.61 0.34
C ILE A 164 -13.63 9.19 0.74
N ASP A 165 -13.84 7.91 1.08
CA ASP A 165 -15.11 7.35 1.55
C ASP A 165 -15.21 7.33 3.09
N HIS A 166 -14.33 8.06 3.77
CA HIS A 166 -14.22 8.14 5.23
C HIS A 166 -13.89 6.81 5.94
N ILE A 167 -13.38 5.81 5.21
CA ILE A 167 -12.90 4.55 5.75
C ILE A 167 -11.47 4.73 6.27
N GLY A 168 -11.25 4.46 7.56
CA GLY A 168 -9.92 4.49 8.16
C GLY A 168 -9.03 3.36 7.63
N LEU A 169 -7.94 3.72 6.95
CA LEU A 169 -6.90 2.83 6.48
C LEU A 169 -5.64 2.97 7.34
N MET A 170 -5.03 1.85 7.71
CA MET A 170 -3.71 1.81 8.30
C MET A 170 -2.67 2.11 7.21
N GLU A 171 -2.03 3.26 7.32
CA GLU A 171 -0.99 3.72 6.41
C GLU A 171 0.38 3.59 7.09
N ASP A 172 1.33 3.02 6.35
CA ASP A 172 2.73 2.88 6.72
C ASP A 172 3.64 3.23 5.51
N ARG A 173 4.95 3.00 5.64
CA ARG A 173 5.86 3.29 4.52
C ARG A 173 5.64 2.39 3.30
N ALA A 174 5.04 1.21 3.45
CA ALA A 174 4.80 0.31 2.33
C ALA A 174 3.60 0.78 1.50
N THR A 175 2.52 1.24 2.13
CA THR A 175 1.40 1.86 1.42
C THR A 175 1.83 3.18 0.77
N LEU A 176 2.63 4.00 1.48
CA LEU A 176 3.26 5.20 0.92
C LEU A 176 4.09 4.89 -0.32
N ARG A 177 4.92 3.82 -0.28
CA ARG A 177 5.74 3.38 -1.42
C ARG A 177 4.88 3.01 -2.61
N ILE A 178 3.74 2.35 -2.41
CA ILE A 178 2.83 2.00 -3.51
C ILE A 178 2.25 3.28 -4.13
N SER A 179 1.65 4.15 -3.32
CA SER A 179 0.97 5.36 -3.83
C SER A 179 1.95 6.29 -4.57
N SER A 180 3.14 6.53 -4.00
CA SER A 180 4.16 7.39 -4.61
C SER A 180 4.73 6.82 -5.90
N GLN A 181 5.08 5.52 -5.94
CA GLN A 181 5.61 4.89 -7.14
C GLN A 181 4.56 4.77 -8.25
N HIS A 182 3.29 4.57 -7.89
CA HIS A 182 2.19 4.56 -8.86
C HIS A 182 2.05 5.90 -9.58
N MET A 183 2.01 7.01 -8.83
CA MET A 183 1.96 8.35 -9.42
C MET A 183 3.23 8.67 -10.23
N ALA A 184 4.42 8.30 -9.73
CA ALA A 184 5.68 8.49 -10.46
C ALA A 184 5.68 7.74 -11.80
N ASN A 185 5.12 6.53 -11.84
CA ASN A 185 4.97 5.75 -13.07
C ASN A 185 3.98 6.42 -14.04
N TRP A 186 2.82 6.87 -13.56
CA TRP A 186 1.86 7.56 -14.40
C TRP A 186 2.39 8.87 -14.98
N LEU A 187 3.13 9.66 -14.20
CA LEU A 187 3.84 10.84 -14.69
C LEU A 187 4.88 10.47 -15.75
N HIS A 188 5.68 9.43 -15.50
CA HIS A 188 6.72 9.01 -16.44
C HIS A 188 6.14 8.65 -17.83
N HIS A 189 5.00 7.97 -17.84
CA HIS A 189 4.30 7.55 -19.06
C HIS A 189 3.27 8.57 -19.57
N LYS A 190 3.24 9.78 -19.00
CA LYS A 190 2.37 10.88 -19.41
C LYS A 190 0.86 10.54 -19.35
N VAL A 191 0.47 9.66 -18.42
CA VAL A 191 -0.96 9.38 -18.13
C VAL A 191 -1.59 10.59 -17.43
N CYS A 192 -0.82 11.30 -16.63
CA CYS A 192 -1.19 12.59 -16.05
C CYS A 192 -0.05 13.60 -16.24
N SER A 193 -0.37 14.89 -16.10
CA SER A 193 0.62 15.97 -16.14
C SER A 193 1.05 16.43 -14.74
N ASP A 194 2.20 17.09 -14.68
CA ASP A 194 2.71 17.71 -13.45
C ASP A 194 1.67 18.65 -12.82
N GLN A 195 0.97 19.45 -13.64
CA GLN A 195 -0.08 20.35 -13.16
C GLN A 195 -1.27 19.60 -12.56
N GLN A 196 -1.70 18.49 -13.17
CA GLN A 196 -2.77 17.67 -12.61
C GLN A 196 -2.37 17.08 -11.26
N VAL A 197 -1.12 16.61 -11.13
CA VAL A 197 -0.58 16.09 -9.87
C VAL A 197 -0.53 17.19 -8.81
N ILE A 198 0.04 18.36 -9.11
CA ILE A 198 0.10 19.49 -8.16
C ILE A 198 -1.30 19.91 -7.71
N ALA A 199 -2.25 20.05 -8.64
CA ALA A 199 -3.63 20.40 -8.32
C ALA A 199 -4.30 19.34 -7.42
N ALA A 200 -4.05 18.05 -7.66
CA ALA A 200 -4.54 16.98 -6.80
C ALA A 200 -3.95 17.07 -5.38
N PHE A 201 -2.65 17.34 -5.25
CA PHE A 201 -1.99 17.54 -3.95
C PHE A 201 -2.54 18.75 -3.20
N GLU A 202 -2.71 19.90 -3.85
CA GLU A 202 -3.29 21.09 -3.21
C GLU A 202 -4.73 20.87 -2.76
N LYS A 203 -5.55 20.21 -3.61
CA LYS A 203 -6.93 19.86 -3.27
C LYS A 203 -6.98 18.91 -2.08
N MET A 204 -6.18 17.85 -2.09
CA MET A 204 -6.17 16.84 -1.04
C MET A 204 -5.50 17.33 0.24
N ALA A 205 -4.56 18.28 0.17
CA ALA A 205 -3.99 18.91 1.36
C ALA A 205 -5.06 19.62 2.18
N ARG A 206 -5.99 20.35 1.54
CA ARG A 206 -7.14 20.96 2.23
C ARG A 206 -8.05 19.93 2.89
N VAL A 207 -8.27 18.79 2.25
CA VAL A 207 -9.06 17.69 2.83
C VAL A 207 -8.36 17.10 4.05
N VAL A 208 -7.06 16.82 3.96
CA VAL A 208 -6.26 16.30 5.07
C VAL A 208 -6.18 17.31 6.23
N ASP A 209 -6.04 18.61 5.94
CA ASP A 209 -6.06 19.67 6.95
C ASP A 209 -7.39 19.69 7.72
N GLU A 210 -8.51 19.54 7.02
CA GLU A 210 -9.83 19.49 7.65
C GLU A 210 -10.02 18.22 8.48
N GLN A 211 -9.53 17.07 7.99
CA GLN A 211 -9.57 15.80 8.73
C GLN A 211 -8.78 15.84 10.05
N ASN A 212 -7.73 16.68 10.12
CA ASN A 212 -6.86 16.81 11.30
C ASN A 212 -7.13 18.07 12.12
N LYS A 213 -8.20 18.83 11.85
CA LYS A 213 -8.50 20.10 12.52
C LYS A 213 -8.62 20.02 14.05
N SER A 214 -8.91 18.84 14.58
CA SER A 214 -9.08 18.59 16.01
C SER A 214 -7.77 18.19 16.71
N ASP A 215 -6.67 18.01 15.99
CA ASP A 215 -5.35 17.74 16.57
C ASP A 215 -4.61 19.07 16.81
N GLU A 216 -4.42 19.42 18.08
CA GLU A 216 -3.74 20.65 18.50
C GLU A 216 -2.28 20.74 18.02
N ASN A 217 -1.66 19.60 17.73
CA ASN A 217 -0.28 19.53 17.24
C ASN A 217 -0.20 19.51 15.71
N TYR A 218 -1.32 19.61 15.01
CA TYR A 218 -1.37 19.59 13.55
C TYR A 218 -1.03 20.96 12.96
N LYS A 219 -0.12 20.97 11.99
CA LYS A 219 0.23 22.16 11.20
C LYS A 219 -0.40 22.03 9.83
N LYS A 220 -1.23 23.01 9.44
CA LYS A 220 -1.90 23.01 8.14
C LYS A 220 -0.89 23.12 7.00
N MET A 221 -1.14 22.37 5.94
CA MET A 221 -0.34 22.42 4.71
C MET A 221 -0.84 23.52 3.77
N ALA A 222 -2.16 23.76 3.75
CA ALA A 222 -2.78 24.84 2.99
C ALA A 222 -2.95 26.11 3.84
N PRO A 223 -3.01 27.31 3.21
CA PRO A 223 -2.96 27.56 1.76
C PRO A 223 -1.55 27.82 1.21
N ASP A 224 -0.53 27.86 2.05
CA ASP A 224 0.80 28.33 1.64
C ASP A 224 1.64 27.25 0.92
N TYR A 225 1.34 25.96 1.13
CA TYR A 225 1.98 24.81 0.49
C TYR A 225 3.52 24.81 0.56
N ASN A 226 4.09 25.48 1.58
CA ASN A 226 5.53 25.65 1.78
C ASN A 226 6.09 24.76 2.89
N GLY A 227 5.22 24.09 3.66
CA GLY A 227 5.59 23.22 4.77
C GLY A 227 6.36 21.97 4.31
N TYR A 228 7.29 21.49 5.14
CA TYR A 228 8.12 20.33 4.80
C TYR A 228 7.32 19.06 4.55
N ALA A 229 6.18 18.85 5.23
CA ALA A 229 5.29 17.74 4.96
C ALA A 229 4.74 17.73 3.51
N TYR A 230 4.26 18.88 3.04
CA TYR A 230 3.75 19.04 1.68
C TYR A 230 4.87 18.87 0.63
N LEU A 231 6.02 19.53 0.86
CA LEU A 231 7.18 19.42 -0.03
C LEU A 231 7.74 17.99 -0.10
N ALA A 232 7.76 17.26 1.03
CA ALA A 232 8.15 15.85 1.06
C ALA A 232 7.16 14.98 0.26
N SER A 233 5.86 15.29 0.35
CA SER A 233 4.81 14.57 -0.36
C SER A 233 4.96 14.71 -1.87
N LEU A 234 5.22 15.92 -2.37
CA LEU A 234 5.53 16.15 -3.78
C LEU A 234 6.83 15.46 -4.21
N ALA A 235 7.89 15.58 -3.41
CA ALA A 235 9.19 14.97 -3.71
C ALA A 235 9.08 13.44 -3.86
N LEU A 236 8.26 12.77 -3.05
CA LEU A 236 8.05 11.32 -3.15
C LEU A 236 7.50 10.89 -4.52
N VAL A 237 6.74 11.77 -5.18
CA VAL A 237 6.17 11.51 -6.51
C VAL A 237 7.13 11.95 -7.61
N PHE A 238 7.57 13.22 -7.61
CA PHE A 238 8.40 13.78 -8.68
C PHE A 238 9.83 13.22 -8.69
N GLU A 239 10.39 12.91 -7.52
CA GLU A 239 11.69 12.24 -7.38
C GLU A 239 11.54 10.72 -7.24
N GLY A 240 10.32 10.18 -7.42
CA GLY A 240 9.97 8.79 -7.12
C GLY A 240 10.72 7.78 -7.99
N LYS A 241 10.92 8.10 -9.28
CA LYS A 241 11.68 7.25 -10.22
C LYS A 241 13.17 7.13 -9.83
N GLN A 242 13.73 8.16 -9.20
CA GLN A 242 15.14 8.23 -8.82
C GLN A 242 15.42 7.57 -7.47
N GLN A 243 14.39 7.29 -6.66
CA GLN A 243 14.58 6.62 -5.38
C GLN A 243 15.02 5.17 -5.60
N PRO A 244 16.04 4.67 -4.89
CA PRO A 244 16.50 3.29 -5.04
C PRO A 244 15.37 2.32 -4.69
N ASN A 245 14.98 1.48 -5.65
CA ASN A 245 13.82 0.60 -5.56
C ASN A 245 12.51 1.34 -5.20
N GLY A 246 12.43 2.65 -5.35
CA GLY A 246 11.28 3.43 -4.92
C GLY A 246 11.15 3.55 -3.39
N TYR A 247 12.19 3.28 -2.62
CA TYR A 247 12.14 3.43 -1.17
C TYR A 247 11.89 4.89 -0.76
N THR A 248 10.98 5.07 0.20
CA THR A 248 10.52 6.39 0.66
C THR A 248 11.44 7.01 1.72
N ILE A 249 12.30 6.20 2.35
CA ILE A 249 13.03 6.58 3.56
C ILE A 249 14.06 7.69 3.34
N GLY A 250 14.66 7.79 2.15
CA GLY A 250 15.63 8.84 1.82
C GLY A 250 14.99 10.22 1.88
N ILE A 251 13.87 10.39 1.18
CA ILE A 251 13.08 11.62 1.19
C ILE A 251 12.51 11.89 2.59
N LEU A 252 11.88 10.90 3.22
CA LEU A 252 11.30 11.07 4.55
C LEU A 252 12.33 11.57 5.58
N LYS A 253 13.50 10.92 5.66
CA LYS A 253 14.57 11.34 6.59
C LYS A 253 15.05 12.77 6.29
N LYS A 254 15.31 13.09 5.02
CA LYS A 254 15.75 14.42 4.57
C LYS A 254 14.79 15.51 5.06
N PHE A 255 13.49 15.33 4.89
CA PHE A 255 12.50 16.34 5.28
C PHE A 255 12.19 16.37 6.77
N ARG A 256 12.19 15.22 7.47
CA ARG A 256 12.03 15.21 8.94
C ARG A 256 13.20 15.89 9.65
N GLN A 257 14.43 15.70 9.17
CA GLN A 257 15.60 16.40 9.72
C GLN A 257 15.46 17.92 9.57
N LYS A 258 14.96 18.38 8.41
CA LYS A 258 14.67 19.81 8.20
C LYS A 258 13.57 20.32 9.14
N ALA A 259 12.51 19.54 9.34
CA ALA A 259 11.41 19.91 10.24
C ALA A 259 11.83 19.99 11.72
N LEU A 260 12.81 19.18 12.13
CA LEU A 260 13.38 19.19 13.49
C LEU A 260 14.44 20.29 13.71
N ALA A 261 14.94 20.90 12.64
CA ALA A 261 15.96 21.96 12.72
C ALA A 261 15.36 23.37 12.84
N ILE A 262 14.03 23.48 12.90
CA ILE A 262 13.25 24.70 13.18
C ILE A 262 12.85 24.66 14.65
#